data_AF-A0A381VGV5-F1
#
_entry.id   AF-A0A381VGV5-F1
#
_cell.length_a   1.000
_cell.length_b   1.000
_cell.length_c   1.000
_cell.angle_alpha   90.00
_cell.angle_beta   90.00
_cell.angle_gamma   90.00
#
_symmetry.space_group_name_H-M   'P 1'
#
loop_
_entity.id
_entity.type
_entity.pdbx_description
1 polymer ?
#
loop_
_entity_poly.entity_id
_entity_poly.type
_entity_poly.pdbx_seq_one_letter_code
_entity_poly.pdbx_strand_id
1 'polypeptide(L)'
;MILKVDSTDRKILELLQSDGRMPMSHIADELSISVPTVTERIKKLQESGVIQGIHAVLDPKTLGLDVAALITLVSESSVHYKDVTNVANKTSEVVQCFSTTGKGSHT
;
A
#
# COMPACT_ATOMS: atom_id res chain seq x y z
N MET A 1 -4.67 -3.41 -18.88
CA MET A 1 -3.45 -4.10 -19.37
C MET A 1 -2.49 -4.13 -18.19
N ILE A 2 -2.00 -5.30 -17.77
CA ILE A 2 -1.08 -5.40 -16.62
C ILE A 2 0.31 -4.94 -17.11
N LEU A 3 0.89 -3.92 -16.47
CA LEU A 3 2.27 -3.50 -16.76
C LEU A 3 3.21 -4.67 -16.39
N LYS A 4 4.07 -5.08 -17.33
CA LYS A 4 5.09 -6.09 -17.05
C LYS A 4 6.26 -5.42 -16.33
N VAL A 5 6.32 -5.60 -15.01
CA VAL A 5 7.42 -5.14 -14.15
C VAL A 5 8.65 -6.00 -14.41
N ASP A 6 9.75 -5.39 -14.86
CA ASP A 6 11.01 -6.09 -15.11
C ASP A 6 11.91 -6.17 -13.86
N SER A 7 13.10 -6.77 -13.99
CA SER A 7 14.03 -6.93 -12.86
C SER A 7 14.60 -5.61 -12.36
N THR A 8 14.79 -4.62 -13.23
CA THR A 8 15.26 -3.28 -12.84
C THR A 8 14.16 -2.54 -12.09
N ASP A 9 12.93 -2.62 -12.57
CA ASP A 9 11.78 -2.02 -11.89
C ASP A 9 11.59 -2.60 -10.47
N ARG A 10 11.78 -3.91 -10.29
CA ARG A 10 11.74 -4.54 -8.96
C ARG A 10 12.79 -3.98 -8.01
N LYS A 11 14.03 -3.81 -8.47
CA LYS A 11 15.09 -3.21 -7.64
C LYS A 11 14.80 -1.75 -7.29
N ILE A 12 14.24 -0.98 -8.23
CA ILE A 12 13.78 0.39 -7.95
C ILE A 12 12.70 0.38 -6.86
N LEU A 13 11.72 -0.53 -6.95
CA LEU A 13 10.67 -0.67 -5.95
C LEU A 13 11.22 -1.08 -4.58
N GLU A 14 12.19 -2.01 -4.53
CA GLU A 14 12.86 -2.40 -3.28
C GLU A 14 13.56 -1.20 -2.61
N LEU A 15 14.30 -0.40 -3.39
CA LEU A 15 14.97 0.80 -2.89
C LEU A 15 13.95 1.83 -2.37
N LEU A 16 12.88 2.09 -3.13
CA LEU A 16 11.82 3.02 -2.71
C LEU A 16 10.99 2.52 -1.53
N GLN A 17 10.82 1.21 -1.36
CA GLN A 17 10.17 0.63 -0.18
C GLN A 17 11.04 0.77 1.07
N SER A 18 12.37 0.75 0.91
CA SER A 18 13.31 0.99 2.00
C SER A 18 13.37 2.47 2.40
N ASP A 19 13.40 3.38 1.41
CA ASP A 19 13.34 4.82 1.60
C ASP A 19 12.56 5.46 0.44
N GLY A 20 11.31 5.81 0.71
CA GLY A 20 10.43 6.45 -0.28
C GLY A 20 10.89 7.83 -0.72
N ARG A 21 11.85 8.45 -0.02
CA ARG A 21 12.43 9.75 -0.37
C ARG A 21 13.82 9.63 -1.00
N MET A 22 14.27 8.41 -1.30
CA MET A 22 15.60 8.19 -1.87
C MET A 22 15.80 9.02 -3.14
N PRO A 23 16.88 9.82 -3.24
CA PRO A 23 17.17 10.59 -4.43
C PRO A 23 17.31 9.69 -5.66
N MET A 24 16.74 10.11 -6.79
CA MET A 24 16.85 9.35 -8.05
C MET A 24 18.31 9.15 -8.48
N SER A 25 19.21 10.07 -8.12
CA SER A 25 20.65 9.92 -8.32
C SER A 25 21.24 8.73 -7.57
N HIS A 26 20.85 8.53 -6.31
CA HIS A 26 21.34 7.39 -5.53
C HIS A 26 20.82 6.06 -6.09
N ILE A 27 19.55 6.02 -6.50
CA ILE A 27 18.97 4.83 -7.15
C ILE A 27 19.72 4.53 -8.47
N ALA A 28 20.04 5.57 -9.24
CA ALA A 28 20.76 5.45 -10.49
C ALA A 28 22.18 4.90 -10.28
N ASP A 29 22.90 5.41 -9.28
CA ASP A 29 24.23 4.96 -8.90
C ASP A 29 24.21 3.49 -8.44
N GLU A 30 23.30 3.13 -7.53
CA GLU A 30 23.16 1.77 -6.98
C GLU A 30 22.86 0.74 -8.07
N LEU A 31 22.06 1.13 -9.07
CA LEU A 31 21.66 0.25 -10.16
C LEU A 31 22.56 0.36 -11.40
N SER A 32 23.58 1.22 -11.38
CA SER A 32 24.47 1.50 -12.50
C SER A 32 23.74 1.85 -13.81
N ILE A 33 22.72 2.71 -13.71
CA ILE A 33 21.94 3.23 -14.84
C ILE A 33 21.83 4.76 -14.77
N SER A 34 21.37 5.39 -15.84
CA SER A 34 21.26 6.86 -15.85
C SER A 34 20.08 7.36 -15.00
N VAL A 35 20.23 8.55 -14.40
CA VAL A 35 19.12 9.22 -13.67
C VAL A 35 17.86 9.36 -14.52
N PRO A 36 17.92 9.81 -15.80
CA PRO A 36 16.73 9.85 -16.66
C PRO A 36 16.03 8.50 -16.80
N THR A 37 16.78 7.39 -16.88
CA THR A 37 16.21 6.03 -16.94
C THR A 37 15.43 5.69 -15.67
N VAL A 38 15.97 6.01 -14.49
CA VAL A 38 15.26 5.81 -13.21
C VAL A 38 13.99 6.66 -13.16
N THR A 39 14.10 7.95 -13.51
CA THR A 39 12.95 8.88 -13.50
C THR A 39 11.82 8.38 -14.38
N GLU A 40 12.11 7.94 -15.61
CA GLU A 40 11.10 7.44 -16.54
C GLU A 40 10.44 6.16 -16.03
N ARG A 41 11.23 5.24 -15.45
CA ARG A 41 10.71 3.98 -14.89
C ARG A 41 9.80 4.24 -13.69
N ILE A 42 10.22 5.07 -12.74
CA ILE A 42 9.38 5.45 -11.58
C ILE A 42 8.07 6.09 -12.06
N LYS A 43 8.14 7.02 -13.03
CA LYS A 43 6.97 7.64 -13.62
C LYS A 43 6.00 6.61 -14.21
N LYS A 44 6.51 5.65 -15.01
CA LYS A 44 5.71 4.55 -15.56
C LYS A 44 5.08 3.67 -14.48
N LEU A 45 5.81 3.38 -13.41
CA LEU A 45 5.30 2.59 -12.27
C LEU A 45 4.20 3.34 -11.50
N GLN A 46 4.29 4.67 -11.39
CA GLN A 46 3.23 5.51 -10.83
C GLN A 46 2.00 5.59 -11.73
N GLU A 47 2.19 5.91 -13.02
CA GLU A 47 1.10 6.04 -14.00
C GLU A 47 0.33 4.73 -14.21
N SER A 48 1.00 3.58 -14.05
CA SER A 48 0.37 2.26 -14.12
C SER A 48 -0.29 1.81 -12.81
N GLY A 49 -0.17 2.58 -11.73
CA GLY A 49 -0.72 2.25 -10.42
C GLY A 49 0.04 1.17 -9.65
N VAL A 50 1.25 0.77 -10.10
CA VAL A 50 2.13 -0.11 -9.32
C VAL A 50 2.64 0.60 -8.08
N ILE A 51 3.06 1.86 -8.22
CA ILE A 51 3.31 2.76 -7.09
C ILE A 51 2.02 3.53 -6.84
N GLN A 52 1.31 3.16 -5.77
CA GLN A 52 0.03 3.79 -5.40
C GLN A 52 0.22 5.07 -4.57
N GLY A 53 1.35 5.18 -3.87
CA GLY A 53 1.66 6.33 -3.03
C GLY A 53 2.98 6.15 -2.30
N ILE A 54 3.50 7.25 -1.76
CA ILE A 54 4.66 7.28 -0.87
C ILE A 54 4.20 8.02 0.38
N HIS A 55 4.30 7.35 1.53
CA HIS A 55 3.76 7.84 2.79
C HIS A 55 4.83 7.79 3.88
N ALA A 56 4.74 8.72 4.83
CA ALA A 56 5.52 8.63 6.06
C ALA A 56 4.98 7.47 6.93
N VAL A 57 5.89 6.72 7.54
CA VAL A 57 5.55 5.76 8.60
C VAL A 57 5.53 6.54 9.91
N LEU A 58 4.35 6.64 10.52
CA LEU A 58 4.15 7.37 11.77
C LEU A 58 4.05 6.38 12.93
N ASP A 59 4.57 6.75 14.11
CA ASP A 59 4.34 6.00 15.34
C ASP A 59 2.98 6.40 15.93
N PRO A 60 1.96 5.52 15.92
CA PRO A 60 0.63 5.85 16.44
C PRO A 60 0.65 6.23 17.92
N LYS A 61 1.53 5.63 18.73
CA LYS A 61 1.59 5.89 20.18
C LYS A 61 1.98 7.34 20.47
N THR A 62 2.94 7.88 19.72
CA THR A 62 3.37 9.28 19.84
C THR A 62 2.29 10.28 19.45
N LEU A 63 1.29 9.83 18.68
CA LEU A 63 0.14 10.62 18.24
C LEU A 63 -1.07 10.47 19.18
N GLY A 64 -0.92 9.79 20.31
CA GLY A 64 -2.01 9.54 21.26
C GLY A 64 -2.97 8.41 20.85
N LEU A 65 -2.61 7.62 19.83
CA LEU A 65 -3.32 6.40 19.45
C LEU A 65 -2.69 5.21 20.18
N ASP A 66 -3.01 5.09 21.46
CA ASP A 66 -2.41 4.14 22.39
C ASP A 66 -3.02 2.73 22.32
N VAL A 67 -4.18 2.59 21.67
CA VAL A 67 -4.87 1.31 21.45
C VAL A 67 -4.95 0.99 19.97
N ALA A 68 -4.57 -0.25 19.63
CA ALA A 68 -4.83 -0.85 18.32
C ALA A 68 -5.62 -2.16 18.51
N ALA A 69 -6.58 -2.41 17.64
CA ALA A 69 -7.43 -3.60 17.71
C ALA A 69 -7.60 -4.23 16.33
N LEU A 70 -7.64 -5.56 16.31
CA LEU A 70 -8.11 -6.34 15.16
C LEU A 70 -9.52 -6.80 15.48
N ILE A 71 -10.50 -6.35 14.68
CA ILE A 71 -11.91 -6.67 14.88
C ILE A 71 -12.35 -7.63 13.79
N THR A 72 -12.77 -8.84 14.18
CA THR A 72 -13.41 -9.78 13.26
C THR A 72 -14.92 -9.59 13.32
N LEU A 73 -15.52 -9.23 12.19
CA LEU A 73 -16.97 -9.17 12.05
C LEU A 73 -17.45 -10.50 11.43
N VAL A 74 -18.37 -11.16 12.13
CA VAL A 74 -19.04 -12.36 11.67
C VAL A 74 -20.52 -12.04 11.55
N SER A 75 -21.10 -12.30 10.39
CA SER A 75 -22.52 -12.08 10.14
C SER A 75 -23.15 -13.33 9.55
N GLU A 76 -24.32 -13.70 10.07
CA GLU A 76 -25.12 -14.83 9.55
C GLU A 76 -25.61 -14.59 8.11
N SER A 77 -25.55 -13.35 7.62
CA SER A 77 -25.97 -12.99 6.27
C SER A 77 -25.12 -11.88 5.65
N SER A 78 -24.94 -11.92 4.33
CA SER A 78 -24.22 -10.90 3.56
C SER A 78 -25.07 -9.71 3.14
N VAL A 79 -26.34 -9.64 3.55
CA VAL A 79 -27.28 -8.57 3.15
C VAL A 79 -26.72 -7.17 3.43
N HIS A 80 -26.07 -6.96 4.57
CA HIS A 80 -25.51 -5.66 4.97
C HIS A 80 -24.00 -5.52 4.75
N TYR A 81 -23.37 -6.46 4.04
CA TYR A 81 -21.92 -6.43 3.83
C TYR A 81 -21.42 -5.12 3.20
N LYS A 82 -22.14 -4.60 2.20
CA LYS A 82 -21.79 -3.34 1.54
C LYS A 82 -21.94 -2.14 2.48
N ASP A 83 -22.97 -2.13 3.32
CA ASP A 83 -23.21 -1.04 4.26
C ASP A 83 -22.09 -1.00 5.31
N VAL A 84 -21.74 -2.15 5.87
CA VAL A 84 -20.66 -2.29 6.87
C VAL A 84 -19.32 -1.85 6.28
N THR A 85 -18.94 -2.36 5.12
CA THR A 85 -17.67 -2.01 4.47
C THR A 85 -17.61 -0.53 4.08
N ASN A 86 -18.72 0.05 3.63
CA ASN A 86 -18.80 1.48 3.31
C ASN A 86 -18.64 2.37 4.54
N VAL A 87 -19.26 2.00 5.67
CA VAL A 87 -19.09 2.72 6.93
C VAL A 87 -17.65 2.59 7.42
N ALA A 88 -17.11 1.36 7.45
CA ALA A 88 -15.74 1.10 7.86
C ALA A 88 -14.73 1.93 7.05
N ASN A 89 -14.84 1.95 5.71
CA ASN A 89 -13.94 2.73 4.84
C ASN A 89 -14.06 4.26 5.00
N LYS A 90 -15.13 4.76 5.62
CA LYS A 90 -15.34 6.20 5.90
C LYS A 90 -14.97 6.58 7.34
N THR A 91 -14.71 5.60 8.20
CA THR A 91 -14.29 5.82 9.58
C THR A 91 -12.77 5.98 9.62
N SER A 92 -12.28 7.16 10.02
CA SER A 92 -10.86 7.51 10.04
C SER A 92 -9.98 6.56 10.86
N GLU A 93 -10.54 5.99 11.92
CA GLU A 93 -9.88 5.08 12.84
C GLU A 93 -9.72 3.68 12.26
N VAL A 94 -10.48 3.33 11.20
CA VAL A 94 -10.36 2.06 10.51
C VAL A 94 -9.28 2.19 9.44
N VAL A 95 -8.06 1.77 9.81
CA VAL A 95 -6.90 1.85 8.91
C VAL A 95 -7.04 0.90 7.71
N GLN A 96 -7.61 -0.29 7.92
CA GLN A 96 -7.83 -1.28 6.87
C GLN A 96 -9.09 -2.11 7.15
N CYS A 97 -9.84 -2.43 6.10
CA CYS A 97 -10.99 -3.31 6.15
C CYS A 97 -10.83 -4.41 5.09
N PHE A 98 -10.81 -5.66 5.53
CA PHE A 98 -10.62 -6.82 4.65
C PHE A 98 -11.77 -7.80 4.78
N SER A 99 -12.00 -8.54 3.70
CA SER A 99 -12.92 -9.67 3.68
C SER A 99 -12.11 -10.95 3.69
N THR A 100 -12.41 -11.80 4.66
CA THR A 100 -11.73 -13.07 4.86
C THR A 100 -12.63 -14.22 4.43
N THR A 101 -12.05 -15.30 3.92
CA THR A 101 -12.74 -16.58 3.74
C THR A 101 -12.53 -17.45 4.99
N GLY A 102 -13.42 -18.42 5.25
CA GLY A 102 -13.36 -19.30 6.42
C GLY A 102 -14.51 -19.05 7.40
N LYS A 103 -14.31 -19.28 8.71
CA LYS A 103 -15.34 -19.04 9.74
C LYS A 103 -15.62 -17.54 10.02
N GLY A 104 -15.03 -16.65 9.23
CA GLY A 104 -15.13 -15.21 9.35
C GLY A 104 -15.87 -14.62 8.17
N SER A 105 -16.68 -13.59 8.45
CA SER A 105 -17.57 -12.86 7.54
C SER A 105 -18.92 -13.52 7.27
N HIS A 106 -19.03 -14.70 6.63
CA HIS A 106 -20.32 -15.37 6.33
C HIS A 106 -20.17 -16.90 6.24
N THR A 107 -21.13 -17.68 6.75
CA THR A 107 -21.36 -19.09 6.34
C THR A 107 -22.33 -19.16 5.18
#